data_AF-A0A0F5PII8-F1
#
_entry.id   AF-A0A0F5PII8-F1
#
_cell.length_a   1.000
_cell.length_b   1.000
_cell.length_c   1.000
_cell.angle_alpha   90.00
_cell.angle_beta   90.00
_cell.angle_gamma   90.00
#
_symmetry.space_group_name_H-M   'P 1'
#
loop_
_entity.id
_entity.type
_entity.pdbx_description
1 polymer ?
#
loop_
_entity_poly.entity_id
_entity_poly.type
_entity_poly.pdbx_seq_one_letter_code
_entity_poly.pdbx_strand_id
1 'polypeptide(L)'
;VDHTTIYRWVQCYAPEMEKRLRWFWRRGFDPSWRLDETYVKVRGKWTYLYRAVDKRGDTIDFYLSPTRSAKAAKRFLGKALRGLKHWE
;
A
#
# COMPACT_ATOMS: atom_id res chain seq x y z
N VAL A 1 15.45 -12.87 -20.86
CA VAL A 1 14.68 -13.02 -19.60
C VAL A 1 13.22 -12.85 -19.96
N ASP A 2 12.38 -13.86 -19.69
CA ASP A 2 10.96 -13.75 -20.00
C ASP A 2 10.24 -12.89 -18.94
N HIS A 3 9.15 -12.24 -19.32
CA HIS A 3 8.35 -11.40 -18.42
C HIS A 3 7.83 -12.19 -17.19
N THR A 4 7.57 -13.49 -17.34
CA THR A 4 7.18 -14.35 -16.21
C THR A 4 8.33 -14.65 -15.27
N THR A 5 9.58 -14.57 -15.73
CA THR A 5 10.78 -14.79 -14.90
C THR A 5 10.89 -13.70 -13.84
N ILE A 6 10.68 -12.43 -14.22
CA ILE A 6 10.68 -11.30 -13.28
C ILE A 6 9.56 -11.46 -12.26
N TYR A 7 8.35 -11.82 -12.70
CA TYR A 7 7.22 -12.04 -11.78
C TYR A 7 7.53 -13.13 -10.75
N ARG A 8 8.08 -14.28 -11.17
CA ARG A 8 8.46 -15.37 -10.26
C ARG A 8 9.53 -14.94 -9.26
N TRP A 9 10.51 -14.16 -9.70
CA TRP A 9 11.52 -13.59 -8.80
C TRP A 9 10.91 -12.65 -7.78
N VAL A 10 10.01 -11.75 -8.19
CA VAL A 10 9.29 -10.88 -7.25
C VAL A 10 8.52 -11.71 -6.22
N GLN A 11 7.78 -12.74 -6.64
CA GLN A 11 7.04 -13.60 -5.70
C GLN A 11 7.97 -14.35 -4.72
N CYS A 12 9.14 -14.80 -5.17
CA CYS A 12 10.08 -15.56 -4.35
C CYS A 12 10.89 -14.66 -3.39
N TYR A 13 11.44 -13.56 -3.91
CA TYR A 13 12.42 -12.75 -3.20
C TYR A 13 11.81 -11.55 -2.47
N ALA A 14 10.68 -10.99 -2.91
CA ALA A 14 10.10 -9.81 -2.25
C ALA A 14 9.76 -10.05 -0.76
N PRO A 15 9.22 -11.21 -0.33
CA PRO A 15 8.99 -11.46 1.09
C PRO A 15 10.28 -11.48 1.92
N GLU A 16 11.35 -12.07 1.39
CA GLU A 16 12.65 -12.14 2.07
C GLU A 16 13.33 -10.77 2.11
N MET A 17 13.23 -10.00 1.02
CA MET A 17 13.67 -8.60 0.99
C MET A 17 12.91 -7.76 2.00
N GLU A 18 11.57 -7.88 2.06
CA GLU A 18 10.76 -7.17 3.04
C GLU A 18 11.22 -7.50 4.45
N LYS A 19 11.44 -8.79 4.78
CA LYS A 19 11.90 -9.21 6.11
C LYS A 19 13.24 -8.56 6.50
N ARG A 20 14.20 -8.51 5.58
CA ARG A 20 15.55 -7.97 5.83
C ARG A 20 15.61 -6.45 5.82
N LEU A 21 14.79 -5.79 4.99
CA LEU A 21 14.81 -4.34 4.77
C LEU A 21 13.73 -3.60 5.56
N ARG A 22 12.83 -4.31 6.25
CA ARG A 22 11.72 -3.72 7.02
C ARG A 22 12.19 -2.62 7.97
N TRP A 23 13.29 -2.82 8.68
CA TRP A 23 13.81 -1.84 9.65
C TRP A 23 14.36 -0.58 8.96
N PHE A 24 14.91 -0.70 7.75
CA PHE A 24 15.46 0.41 6.98
C PHE A 24 14.36 1.26 6.33
N TRP A 25 13.31 0.61 5.84
CA TRP A 25 12.16 1.29 5.20
C TRP A 25 11.14 1.82 6.20
N ARG A 26 11.05 1.26 7.40
CA ARG A 26 10.27 1.81 8.51
C ARG A 26 11.07 2.89 9.25
N ARG A 27 11.48 3.94 8.53
CA ARG A 27 11.80 5.21 9.19
C ARG A 27 10.50 5.71 9.83
N GLY A 28 10.62 6.31 11.03
CA GLY A 28 9.48 6.83 11.79
C GLY A 28 8.53 7.60 10.87
N PHE A 29 7.26 7.27 10.99
CA PHE A 29 6.22 7.81 10.14
C PHE A 29 6.01 9.30 10.44
N ASP A 30 5.96 10.16 9.42
CA ASP A 30 5.68 11.57 9.69
C ASP A 30 4.21 11.73 10.12
N PRO A 31 3.89 12.54 11.15
CA PRO A 31 2.51 12.70 11.64
C PRO A 31 1.50 13.18 10.58
N SER A 32 2.01 13.74 9.48
CA SER A 32 1.23 14.30 8.38
C SER A 32 1.30 13.39 7.16
N TRP A 33 0.20 12.69 6.91
CA TRP A 33 0.01 11.85 5.73
C TRP A 33 -1.28 12.27 5.00
N ARG A 34 -1.41 11.85 3.74
CA ARG A 34 -2.55 12.17 2.89
C ARG A 34 -3.18 10.88 2.36
N LEU A 35 -4.50 10.91 2.19
CA LEU A 35 -5.25 9.87 1.51
C LEU A 35 -5.47 10.28 0.06
N ASP A 36 -5.06 9.42 -0.86
CA ASP A 36 -5.25 9.57 -2.30
C ASP A 36 -6.26 8.51 -2.80
N GLU A 37 -7.20 8.91 -3.67
CA GLU A 37 -8.14 8.01 -4.35
C GLU A 37 -7.89 8.11 -5.86
N THR A 38 -7.47 7.01 -6.46
CA THR A 38 -7.27 6.91 -7.91
C THR A 38 -7.92 5.64 -8.46
N TYR A 39 -7.93 5.46 -9.78
CA TYR A 39 -8.50 4.30 -10.43
C TYR A 39 -7.42 3.61 -11.30
N VAL A 40 -7.30 2.30 -11.15
CA VAL A 40 -6.29 1.49 -11.84
C VAL A 40 -6.96 0.30 -12.52
N LYS A 41 -6.40 -0.16 -13.64
CA LYS A 41 -6.94 -1.29 -14.40
C LYS A 41 -6.28 -2.58 -13.95
N VAL A 42 -7.02 -3.42 -13.23
CA VAL A 42 -6.56 -4.73 -12.75
C VAL A 42 -7.22 -5.82 -13.60
N ARG A 43 -6.42 -6.62 -14.31
CA ARG A 43 -6.90 -7.68 -15.21
C ARG A 43 -7.99 -7.18 -16.19
N GLY A 44 -7.81 -5.98 -16.73
CA GLY A 44 -8.74 -5.37 -17.67
C GLY A 44 -9.96 -4.65 -17.06
N LYS A 45 -10.17 -4.72 -15.73
CA LYS A 45 -11.28 -4.05 -15.04
C LYS A 45 -10.80 -2.83 -14.26
N TRP A 46 -11.53 -1.73 -14.33
CA TRP A 46 -11.27 -0.56 -13.50
C TRP A 46 -11.56 -0.86 -12.02
N THR A 47 -10.65 -0.48 -11.14
CA THR A 47 -10.73 -0.70 -9.69
C THR A 47 -10.26 0.57 -8.99
N TYR A 48 -10.96 0.96 -7.94
CA TYR A 48 -10.59 2.11 -7.12
C TYR A 48 -9.45 1.73 -6.18
N LEU A 49 -8.39 2.52 -6.21
CA LEU A 49 -7.20 2.40 -5.37
C LEU A 49 -7.21 3.55 -4.36
N TYR A 50 -7.35 3.20 -3.09
CA TYR A 50 -7.12 4.08 -1.96
C TYR A 50 -5.68 3.90 -1.51
N ARG A 51 -4.94 4.98 -1.33
CA ARG A 51 -3.54 4.92 -0.90
C ARG A 51 -3.27 5.96 0.18
N ALA A 52 -2.65 5.53 1.27
CA ALA A 52 -2.09 6.42 2.27
C ALA A 52 -0.65 6.72 1.87
N VAL A 53 -0.32 7.99 1.70
CA VAL A 53 1.02 8.46 1.32
C VAL A 53 1.52 9.44 2.36
N ASP A 54 2.77 9.27 2.76
CA ASP A 54 3.41 10.15 3.72
C ASP A 54 3.85 11.48 3.06
N LYS A 55 4.18 12.50 3.85
CA LYS A 55 4.69 13.80 3.36
C LYS A 55 5.88 13.67 2.43
N ARG A 56 6.72 12.64 2.63
CA ARG A 56 7.92 12.36 1.83
C ARG A 56 7.63 11.61 0.53
N GLY A 57 6.38 11.22 0.30
CA GLY A 57 5.95 10.45 -0.88
C GLY A 57 5.99 8.94 -0.68
N ASP A 58 6.38 8.46 0.51
CA ASP A 58 6.42 7.03 0.82
C ASP A 58 5.00 6.46 0.96
N THR A 59 4.75 5.31 0.35
CA THR A 59 3.45 4.63 0.44
C THR A 59 3.37 3.80 1.71
N ILE A 60 2.33 4.07 2.48
CA ILE A 60 2.13 3.52 3.82
C ILE A 60 1.33 2.23 3.73
N ASP A 61 0.17 2.34 3.09
CA ASP A 61 -0.76 1.25 2.90
C ASP A 61 -1.63 1.59 1.69
N PHE A 62 -2.25 0.57 1.13
CA PHE A 62 -3.17 0.71 0.01
C PHE A 62 -4.33 -0.25 0.13
N TYR A 63 -5.44 0.09 -0.51
CA TYR A 63 -6.64 -0.71 -0.53
C TYR A 63 -7.32 -0.63 -1.89
N LEU A 64 -7.65 -1.78 -2.46
CA LEU A 64 -8.35 -1.90 -3.73
C LEU A 64 -9.82 -2.23 -3.50
N SER A 65 -10.71 -1.50 -4.18
CA SER A 65 -12.15 -1.71 -4.16
C SER A 65 -12.69 -1.75 -5.58
N PRO A 66 -13.50 -2.76 -5.96
CA PRO A 66 -14.12 -2.83 -7.30
C PRO A 66 -15.02 -1.63 -7.61
N THR A 67 -15.61 -1.01 -6.58
CA THR A 67 -16.50 0.14 -6.70
C THR A 67 -16.06 1.27 -5.79
N ARG A 68 -16.45 2.50 -6.13
CA ARG A 68 -16.25 3.66 -5.25
C ARG A 68 -17.17 3.50 -4.04
N SER A 69 -16.58 3.30 -2.85
CA SER A 69 -17.37 2.98 -1.66
C SER A 69 -16.86 3.72 -0.44
N ALA A 70 -17.74 4.51 0.18
CA ALA A 70 -17.46 5.16 1.45
C ALA A 70 -17.15 4.15 2.56
N LYS A 71 -17.76 2.95 2.50
CA LYS A 71 -17.50 1.86 3.45
C LYS A 71 -16.07 1.32 3.30
N ALA A 72 -15.60 1.16 2.06
CA ALA A 72 -14.22 0.78 1.77
C ALA A 72 -13.23 1.84 2.29
N ALA A 73 -13.47 3.12 1.97
CA ALA A 73 -12.65 4.22 2.45
C ALA A 73 -12.59 4.30 3.98
N LYS A 74 -13.74 4.18 4.67
CA LYS A 74 -13.80 4.17 6.14
C LYS A 74 -13.05 2.99 6.74
N ARG A 75 -13.15 1.80 6.14
CA ARG A 75 -12.40 0.61 6.58
C ARG A 75 -10.89 0.81 6.41
N PHE A 76 -10.48 1.39 5.29
CA PHE A 76 -9.08 1.69 5.01
C PHE A 76 -8.52 2.74 5.99
N LEU A 77 -9.20 3.87 6.17
CA LEU A 77 -8.87 4.90 7.15
C LEU A 77 -8.74 4.31 8.57
N GLY A 78 -9.69 3.47 8.98
CA GLY A 78 -9.63 2.81 10.28
C GLY A 78 -8.43 1.85 10.41
N LYS A 79 -8.03 1.17 9.34
CA LYS A 79 -6.83 0.31 9.32
C LYS A 79 -5.56 1.16 9.43
N ALA A 80 -5.46 2.22 8.63
CA ALA A 80 -4.33 3.14 8.63
C ALA A 80 -4.12 3.78 10.02
N LEU A 81 -5.19 4.31 10.63
CA LEU A 81 -5.13 4.93 11.95
C LEU A 81 -4.77 3.94 13.07
N ARG A 82 -5.26 2.69 13.02
CA ARG A 82 -4.84 1.66 13.99
C ARG A 82 -3.39 1.24 13.80
N GLY A 83 -2.94 1.14 12.55
CA GLY A 83 -1.55 0.86 12.22
C GLY A 83 -0.61 1.95 12.71
N LEU A 84 -1.08 3.20 12.76
CA LEU A 84 -0.32 4.33 13.30
C LEU A 84 -0.18 4.28 14.83
N LYS A 85 -1.23 3.87 15.56
CA LYS A 85 -1.20 3.79 17.03
C LYS A 85 -0.18 2.80 17.61
N HIS A 86 0.25 1.78 16.86
CA HIS A 86 1.28 0.85 17.37
C HIS A 86 2.70 1.42 17.27
N TRP A 87 2.86 2.60 16.65
CA TRP A 87 4.13 3.27 16.45
C TRP A 87 4.34 4.48 17.38
N GLU A 88 3.35 4.85 18.19
CA GLU A 88 3.52 5.70 19.39
C GLU A 88 4.03 4.85 20.56
#